data_AF-A0A7K0EAP4-F1
#
_entry.id   AF-A0A7K0EAP4-F1
#
_cell.length_a   1.000
_cell.length_b   1.000
_cell.length_c   1.000
_cell.angle_alpha   90.00
_cell.angle_beta   90.00
_cell.angle_gamma   90.00
#
_symmetry.space_group_name_H-M   'P 1'
#
loop_
_entity.id
_entity.type
_entity.pdbx_description
1 polymer ?
#
loop_
_entity_poly.entity_id
_entity_poly.type
_entity_poly.pdbx_seq_one_letter_code
_entity_poly.pdbx_strand_id
1 'polypeptide(L)'
;MRDILILILLFGFKFVFSQAPTAGELIATHMATLAEINAIANPYEGSLVYNSDDKSLYQYDGAVWEKINANGDETIIVTDSNILISGTGTSANPYIISSIPAKLTSNANGSYTFSNSVDTDVTFFPTTQGNTPIVSNTDAGVGNCAQFGLNETRNLIIQGAYFDGASTVAITGQTVNSVVINSSTQITANVTSGNSYGTYDISVTNNIGSSTLIGGFKLQASTSLTTSGIAISDMIMTGSMTYDGMYLKKTATAGWNAQGYSQAYSIKPNVGGHLDWTADQSNKYLMIGLSTSPQSNASYTTLDYAMYMVSNSNIQIRENGASQGYVSGYTAGDKLRINVDCLGNVTYLKNDIVIFSSSKKANYPLYLDSSFHGVDGSVSNITMTY
;
A
#
# COMPACT_ATOMS: atom_id res chain seq x y z
N MET A 1 -40.38 79.43 -36.48
CA MET A 1 -40.09 78.63 -37.69
C MET A 1 -38.67 78.12 -37.52
N ARG A 2 -38.44 76.93 -36.94
CA ARG A 2 -38.36 75.62 -37.64
C ARG A 2 -37.52 75.70 -38.92
N ASP A 3 -36.28 75.21 -38.85
CA ASP A 3 -35.82 74.01 -39.58
C ASP A 3 -34.30 74.05 -39.88
N ILE A 4 -33.59 73.02 -39.34
CA ILE A 4 -32.54 72.18 -39.96
C ILE A 4 -31.21 72.85 -40.43
N LEU A 5 -30.04 72.40 -39.90
CA LEU A 5 -28.96 71.71 -40.66
C LEU A 5 -27.67 71.48 -39.85
N ILE A 6 -27.26 70.21 -39.81
CA ILE A 6 -25.89 69.65 -39.79
C ILE A 6 -25.03 69.82 -38.52
N LEU A 7 -24.97 68.71 -37.78
CA LEU A 7 -23.89 68.32 -36.87
C LEU A 7 -22.98 67.33 -37.62
N ILE A 8 -21.77 67.73 -38.03
CA ILE A 8 -20.77 66.87 -38.68
C ILE A 8 -19.36 67.25 -38.17
N LEU A 9 -18.71 66.25 -37.55
CA LEU A 9 -17.27 65.91 -37.54
C LEU A 9 -16.26 66.97 -37.03
N LEU A 10 -15.14 66.68 -36.36
CA LEU A 10 -14.37 65.44 -36.21
C LEU A 10 -13.39 65.66 -35.04
N PHE A 11 -13.33 64.71 -34.10
CA PHE A 11 -12.22 64.56 -33.17
C PHE A 11 -10.95 64.20 -33.95
N GLY A 12 -9.91 65.03 -33.87
CA GLY A 12 -8.59 64.74 -34.41
C GLY A 12 -7.57 64.56 -33.28
N PHE A 13 -7.39 63.31 -32.85
CA PHE A 13 -6.35 62.88 -31.91
C PHE A 13 -4.96 63.34 -32.37
N LYS A 14 -4.19 63.98 -31.48
CA LYS A 14 -2.75 64.19 -31.69
C LYS A 14 -2.01 62.88 -31.46
N PHE A 15 -1.71 62.18 -32.55
CA PHE A 15 -0.73 61.10 -32.54
C PHE A 15 0.68 61.71 -32.60
N VAL A 16 1.49 61.44 -31.58
CA VAL A 16 2.94 61.65 -31.62
C VAL A 16 3.52 60.47 -32.38
N PHE A 17 3.90 60.67 -33.63
CA PHE A 17 4.70 59.70 -34.37
C PHE A 17 6.17 59.93 -34.03
N SER A 18 6.84 58.90 -33.52
CA SER A 18 8.29 58.80 -33.60
C SER A 18 8.68 58.87 -35.07
N GLN A 19 9.37 59.93 -35.51
CA GLN A 19 9.90 60.00 -36.88
C GLN A 19 11.13 59.09 -36.95
N ALA A 20 11.09 58.08 -37.82
CA ALA A 20 12.32 57.43 -38.24
C ALA A 20 13.18 58.47 -38.98
N PRO A 21 14.50 58.56 -38.71
CA PRO A 21 15.35 59.52 -39.38
C PRO A 21 15.24 59.32 -40.89
N THR A 22 15.00 60.42 -41.59
CA THR A 22 15.07 60.50 -43.04
C THR A 22 16.53 60.29 -43.48
N ALA A 23 16.75 59.89 -44.74
CA ALA A 23 18.10 59.63 -45.24
C ALA A 23 19.07 60.82 -45.05
N GLY A 24 18.55 62.06 -45.01
CA GLY A 24 19.35 63.27 -44.77
C GLY A 24 19.73 63.50 -43.30
N GLU A 25 19.13 62.76 -42.36
CA GLU A 25 19.42 62.84 -40.91
C GLU A 25 20.45 61.78 -40.48
N LEU A 26 20.89 60.90 -41.38
CA LEU A 26 21.93 59.91 -41.12
C LEU A 26 23.31 60.57 -41.18
N ILE A 27 24.15 60.30 -40.17
CA ILE A 27 25.57 60.67 -40.21
C ILE A 27 26.29 59.64 -41.08
N ALA A 28 26.79 60.08 -42.25
CA ALA A 28 27.67 59.26 -43.07
C ALA A 28 29.11 59.38 -42.55
N THR A 29 29.79 58.25 -42.35
CA THR A 29 31.25 58.22 -42.20
C THR A 29 31.91 58.42 -43.57
N HIS A 30 33.18 58.85 -43.59
CA HIS A 30 33.89 58.99 -44.86
C HIS A 30 33.98 57.62 -45.54
N MET A 31 33.66 57.57 -46.83
CA MET A 31 33.66 56.34 -47.62
C MET A 31 34.84 56.37 -48.59
N ALA A 32 35.65 55.31 -48.56
CA ALA A 32 36.85 55.17 -49.37
C ALA A 32 37.08 53.68 -49.70
N THR A 33 37.82 53.40 -50.77
CA THR A 33 38.30 52.05 -51.09
C THR A 33 39.36 51.60 -50.08
N LEU A 34 39.64 50.30 -49.98
CA LEU A 34 40.66 49.79 -49.05
C LEU A 34 42.06 50.39 -49.36
N ALA A 35 42.35 50.61 -50.64
CA ALA A 35 43.60 51.23 -51.07
C ALA A 35 43.69 52.69 -50.60
N GLU A 36 42.61 53.46 -50.70
CA GLU A 36 42.53 54.83 -50.22
C GLU A 36 42.59 54.91 -48.69
N ILE A 37 41.90 54.00 -47.98
CA ILE A 37 41.94 53.88 -46.52
C ILE A 37 43.39 53.68 -46.04
N ASN A 38 44.11 52.72 -46.63
CA ASN A 38 45.51 52.46 -46.28
C ASN A 38 46.47 53.59 -46.65
N ALA A 39 46.06 54.50 -47.55
CA ALA A 39 46.84 55.66 -47.95
C ALA A 39 46.58 56.92 -47.08
N ILE A 40 45.63 56.86 -46.13
CA ILE A 40 45.35 57.97 -45.21
C ILE A 40 46.60 58.25 -44.36
N ALA A 41 47.14 59.46 -44.49
CA ALA A 41 48.32 59.88 -43.73
C ALA A 41 47.93 60.41 -42.35
N ASN A 42 48.65 59.96 -41.31
CA ASN A 42 48.48 60.36 -39.91
C ASN A 42 47.04 60.23 -39.35
N PRO A 43 46.35 59.09 -39.52
CA PRO A 43 45.06 58.87 -38.86
C PRO A 43 45.21 58.84 -37.33
N TYR A 44 44.19 59.33 -36.62
CA TYR A 44 44.13 59.21 -35.16
C TYR A 44 43.56 57.86 -34.76
N GLU A 45 44.09 57.26 -33.70
CA GLU A 45 43.51 56.05 -33.09
C GLU A 45 42.03 56.27 -32.78
N GLY A 46 41.21 55.27 -33.10
CA GLY A 46 39.76 55.30 -32.96
C GLY A 46 39.00 55.93 -34.12
N SER A 47 39.70 56.48 -35.13
CA SER A 47 39.06 57.00 -36.35
C SER A 47 38.24 55.92 -37.04
N LEU A 48 37.08 56.28 -37.60
CA LEU A 48 36.18 55.37 -38.30
C LEU A 48 36.07 55.74 -39.78
N VAL A 49 36.18 54.74 -40.65
CA VAL A 49 36.01 54.89 -42.10
C VAL A 49 35.22 53.72 -42.65
N TYR A 50 34.32 53.99 -43.59
CA TYR A 50 33.56 52.94 -44.25
C TYR A 50 34.27 52.52 -45.53
N ASN A 51 34.63 51.24 -45.61
CA ASN A 51 35.27 50.67 -46.79
C ASN A 51 34.21 50.34 -47.84
N SER A 52 34.28 51.01 -49.00
CA SER A 52 33.33 50.80 -50.10
C SER A 52 33.50 49.45 -50.79
N ASP A 53 34.69 48.85 -50.73
CA ASP A 53 35.00 47.61 -51.45
C ASP A 53 34.32 46.41 -50.80
N ASP A 54 34.34 46.33 -49.47
CA ASP A 54 33.79 45.21 -48.71
C ASP A 54 32.57 45.57 -47.85
N LYS A 55 32.09 46.81 -47.98
CA LYS A 55 30.89 47.34 -47.32
C LYS A 55 30.93 47.20 -45.79
N SER A 56 32.10 47.42 -45.20
CA SER A 56 32.33 47.24 -43.77
C SER A 56 32.92 48.49 -43.13
N LEU A 57 32.66 48.68 -41.83
CA LEU A 57 33.27 49.75 -41.05
C LEU A 57 34.65 49.31 -40.58
N TYR A 58 35.63 50.20 -40.72
CA TYR A 58 36.99 50.02 -40.25
C TYR A 58 37.28 51.04 -39.16
N GLN A 59 38.08 50.64 -38.18
CA GLN A 59 38.63 51.50 -37.14
C GLN A 59 40.15 51.52 -37.24
N TYR A 60 40.76 52.69 -37.11
CA TYR A 60 42.20 52.78 -36.95
C TYR A 60 42.59 52.44 -35.52
N ASP A 61 43.41 51.41 -35.32
CA ASP A 61 43.80 50.92 -33.99
C ASP A 61 45.05 51.62 -33.40
N GLY A 62 45.57 52.63 -34.12
CA GLY A 62 46.82 53.31 -33.77
C GLY A 62 48.02 52.85 -34.61
N ALA A 63 47.89 51.77 -35.38
CA ALA A 63 48.91 51.27 -36.31
C ALA A 63 48.34 51.00 -37.71
N VAL A 64 47.23 50.27 -37.82
CA VAL A 64 46.60 49.87 -39.08
C VAL A 64 45.08 50.08 -39.03
N TRP A 65 44.44 50.04 -40.21
CA TRP A 65 42.99 50.04 -40.29
C TRP A 65 42.47 48.61 -40.15
N GLU A 66 41.80 48.33 -39.04
CA GLU A 66 41.21 47.04 -38.74
C GLU A 66 39.71 47.03 -39.05
N LYS A 67 39.25 45.92 -39.62
CA LYS A 67 37.84 45.71 -39.94
C LYS A 67 37.06 45.42 -38.65
N ILE A 68 35.98 46.15 -38.39
CA ILE A 68 35.08 45.85 -37.27
C ILE A 68 34.19 44.67 -37.69
N ASN A 69 34.54 43.47 -37.21
CA ASN A 69 33.75 42.26 -37.40
C ASN A 69 32.84 42.01 -36.20
N ALA A 70 31.54 41.78 -36.43
CA ALA A 70 30.69 41.17 -35.43
C ALA A 70 30.93 39.65 -35.45
N ASN A 71 31.81 39.15 -34.58
CA ASN A 71 32.13 37.71 -34.50
C ASN A 71 31.19 36.91 -33.60
N GLY A 72 30.33 37.57 -32.81
CA GLY A 72 29.38 36.90 -31.92
C GLY A 72 30.04 36.20 -30.72
N ASP A 73 31.30 36.54 -30.41
CA ASP A 73 32.09 35.93 -29.34
C ASP A 73 31.77 36.52 -27.94
N GLU A 74 30.61 37.15 -27.72
CA GLU A 74 30.29 37.77 -26.43
C GLU A 74 29.97 36.78 -25.28
N THR A 75 30.00 35.45 -25.51
CA THR A 75 29.74 34.46 -24.46
C THR A 75 30.96 33.61 -24.15
N ILE A 76 31.75 34.00 -23.14
CA ILE A 76 32.78 33.13 -22.56
C ILE A 76 32.09 32.15 -21.60
N ILE A 77 31.94 30.90 -22.01
CA ILE A 77 31.53 29.80 -21.12
C ILE A 77 32.79 29.04 -20.71
N VAL A 78 33.14 29.11 -19.43
CA VAL A 78 34.32 28.40 -18.89
C VAL A 78 33.90 26.96 -18.59
N THR A 79 34.54 26.00 -19.24
CA THR A 79 34.44 24.59 -18.87
C THR A 79 35.01 24.37 -17.48
N ASP A 80 34.33 23.58 -16.65
CA ASP A 80 34.90 23.04 -15.42
C ASP A 80 34.76 21.51 -15.40
N SER A 81 35.13 20.88 -14.28
CA SER A 81 35.11 19.42 -14.18
C SER A 81 33.70 18.80 -14.29
N ASN A 82 32.64 19.57 -14.05
CA ASN A 82 31.25 19.09 -14.03
C ASN A 82 30.47 19.43 -15.31
N ILE A 83 30.98 20.37 -16.11
CA ILE A 83 30.35 20.87 -17.34
C ILE A 83 31.27 20.58 -18.53
N LEU A 84 30.78 19.74 -19.44
CA LEU A 84 31.41 19.46 -20.72
C LEU A 84 30.81 20.37 -21.79
N ILE A 85 31.68 21.10 -22.49
CA ILE A 85 31.31 21.93 -23.64
C ILE A 85 31.94 21.32 -24.89
N SER A 86 31.14 21.14 -25.93
CA SER A 86 31.61 20.80 -27.27
C SER A 86 31.05 21.77 -28.31
N GLY A 87 31.63 21.79 -29.51
CA GLY A 87 31.30 22.75 -30.55
C GLY A 87 32.15 24.03 -30.49
N THR A 88 32.03 24.89 -31.49
CA THR A 88 32.83 26.12 -31.64
C THR A 88 31.97 27.39 -31.63
N GLY A 89 30.69 27.29 -31.26
CA GLY A 89 29.79 28.44 -31.13
C GLY A 89 29.26 29.02 -32.45
N THR A 90 29.50 28.36 -33.58
CA THR A 90 29.02 28.84 -34.89
C THR A 90 27.65 28.25 -35.22
N SER A 91 26.93 28.84 -36.19
CA SER A 91 25.63 28.32 -36.62
C SER A 91 25.71 26.87 -37.14
N ALA A 92 26.83 26.49 -37.76
CA ALA A 92 27.08 25.13 -38.25
C ALA A 92 27.62 24.19 -37.16
N ASN A 93 28.17 24.73 -36.06
CA ASN A 93 28.76 23.97 -34.97
C ASN A 93 28.47 24.64 -33.61
N PRO A 94 27.19 24.61 -33.16
CA PRO A 94 26.74 25.30 -31.97
C PRO A 94 27.40 24.73 -30.71
N TYR A 95 27.50 25.53 -29.64
CA TYR A 95 27.91 25.01 -28.35
C TYR A 95 26.88 24.01 -27.81
N ILE A 96 27.35 22.83 -27.44
CA ILE A 96 26.57 21.84 -26.68
C ILE A 96 27.13 21.80 -25.27
N ILE A 97 26.27 22.10 -24.30
CA ILE A 97 26.60 22.10 -22.87
C ILE A 97 25.93 20.90 -22.23
N SER A 98 26.72 20.06 -21.57
CA SER A 98 26.23 18.88 -20.87
C SER A 98 26.81 18.79 -19.47
N SER A 99 26.02 18.27 -18.53
CA SER A 99 26.48 17.97 -17.17
C SER A 99 26.81 16.50 -17.03
N ILE A 100 27.73 16.17 -16.12
CA ILE A 100 28.00 14.78 -15.73
C ILE A 100 27.01 14.38 -14.63
N PRO A 101 26.01 13.52 -14.91
CA PRO A 101 24.98 13.20 -13.93
C PRO A 101 25.54 12.30 -12.82
N ALA A 102 25.14 12.57 -11.58
CA ALA A 102 25.43 11.68 -10.47
C ALA A 102 24.59 10.40 -10.54
N LYS A 103 25.19 9.27 -10.18
CA LYS A 103 24.54 7.96 -10.05
C LYS A 103 24.35 7.62 -8.58
N LEU A 104 23.14 7.17 -8.23
CA LEU A 104 22.86 6.55 -6.94
C LEU A 104 23.28 5.07 -6.95
N THR A 105 24.10 4.67 -5.99
CA THR A 105 24.53 3.28 -5.78
C THR A 105 24.14 2.80 -4.38
N SER A 106 23.56 1.60 -4.28
CA SER A 106 23.32 0.91 -3.01
C SER A 106 24.52 0.04 -2.67
N ASN A 107 25.12 0.26 -1.51
CA ASN A 107 26.33 -0.44 -1.09
C ASN A 107 25.98 -1.68 -0.24
N ALA A 108 26.88 -2.67 -0.23
CA ALA A 108 26.70 -3.90 0.56
C ALA A 108 26.65 -3.65 2.07
N ASN A 109 27.25 -2.55 2.55
CA ASN A 109 27.20 -2.12 3.94
C ASN A 109 25.90 -1.34 4.29
N GLY A 110 24.90 -1.29 3.39
CA GLY A 110 23.63 -0.62 3.62
C GLY A 110 23.65 0.91 3.52
N SER A 111 24.80 1.50 3.20
CA SER A 111 24.89 2.91 2.81
C SER A 111 24.48 3.12 1.36
N TYR A 112 24.23 4.38 1.01
CA TYR A 112 23.99 4.79 -0.36
C TYR A 112 24.98 5.90 -0.72
N THR A 113 25.47 5.85 -1.95
CA THR A 113 26.44 6.82 -2.48
C THR A 113 25.87 7.50 -3.72
N PHE A 114 25.84 8.82 -3.72
CA PHE A 114 25.69 9.64 -4.93
C PHE A 114 27.08 10.02 -5.42
N SER A 115 27.43 9.60 -6.64
CA SER A 115 28.73 9.92 -7.26
C SER A 115 28.58 10.25 -8.75
N ASN A 116 29.24 11.31 -9.21
CA ASN A 116 29.46 11.62 -10.62
C ASN A 116 30.90 11.28 -11.07
N SER A 117 31.71 10.65 -10.22
CA SER A 117 33.14 10.37 -10.41
C SER A 117 34.05 11.61 -10.56
N VAL A 118 33.54 12.81 -10.29
CA VAL A 118 34.28 14.07 -10.42
C VAL A 118 34.39 14.78 -9.07
N ASP A 119 33.25 14.98 -8.41
CA ASP A 119 33.19 15.59 -7.08
C ASP A 119 33.38 14.53 -5.99
N THR A 120 33.57 15.01 -4.76
CA THR A 120 33.62 14.14 -3.59
C THR A 120 32.28 13.45 -3.39
N ASP A 121 32.32 12.13 -3.25
CA ASP A 121 31.13 11.31 -3.07
C ASP A 121 30.32 11.73 -1.83
N VAL A 122 29.01 11.90 -2.02
CA VAL A 122 28.07 12.07 -0.90
C VAL A 122 27.58 10.69 -0.50
N THR A 123 28.08 10.20 0.62
CA THR A 123 27.65 8.93 1.21
C THR A 123 26.76 9.21 2.42
N PHE A 124 25.56 8.65 2.41
CA PHE A 124 24.63 8.74 3.53
C PHE A 124 24.49 7.38 4.20
N PHE A 125 24.65 7.42 5.52
CA PHE A 125 24.38 6.31 6.42
C PHE A 125 23.01 6.60 7.04
N PRO A 126 21.96 5.80 6.77
CA PRO A 126 20.71 5.96 7.50
C PRO A 126 21.01 5.88 9.00
N THR A 127 20.55 6.88 9.76
CA THR A 127 21.03 7.20 11.13
C THR A 127 20.70 6.16 12.21
N THR A 128 20.03 5.08 11.84
CA THR A 128 20.05 3.82 12.60
C THR A 128 20.01 2.67 11.61
N GLN A 129 21.16 2.09 11.28
CA GLN A 129 21.22 0.78 10.68
C GLN A 129 20.84 -0.23 11.77
N GLY A 130 19.55 -0.50 11.88
CA GLY A 130 19.00 -1.42 12.85
C GLY A 130 17.75 -2.05 12.29
N ASN A 131 17.65 -3.35 12.44
CA ASN A 131 16.40 -4.08 12.32
C ASN A 131 15.46 -3.42 13.32
N THR A 132 14.52 -2.53 12.96
CA THR A 132 13.51 -2.12 13.95
C THR A 132 12.43 -3.18 13.87
N PRO A 133 12.46 -4.24 14.70
CA PRO A 133 11.43 -5.25 14.63
C PRO A 133 10.09 -4.58 14.91
N ILE A 134 9.13 -4.82 14.02
CA ILE A 134 7.72 -4.57 14.23
C ILE A 134 7.11 -5.96 14.35
N VAL A 135 6.54 -6.31 15.50
CA VAL A 135 5.81 -7.58 15.61
C VAL A 135 4.48 -7.43 14.90
N SER A 136 4.21 -8.29 13.92
CA SER A 136 2.89 -8.41 13.33
C SER A 136 2.38 -9.83 13.51
N ASN A 137 1.77 -10.07 14.67
CA ASN A 137 0.93 -11.23 15.00
C ASN A 137 1.59 -12.62 14.98
N THR A 138 0.94 -13.54 15.69
CA THR A 138 1.35 -14.93 15.90
C THR A 138 0.53 -15.84 14.99
N ASP A 139 1.03 -17.03 14.68
CA ASP A 139 0.25 -18.08 13.96
C ASP A 139 -0.77 -18.73 14.92
N ALA A 140 -1.60 -17.92 15.59
CA ALA A 140 -2.54 -18.45 16.55
C ALA A 140 -3.75 -19.09 15.87
N GLY A 141 -3.67 -20.40 15.66
CA GLY A 141 -4.85 -21.25 15.64
C GLY A 141 -5.60 -21.11 16.98
N VAL A 142 -6.90 -20.81 16.89
CA VAL A 142 -7.93 -20.72 17.95
C VAL A 142 -7.53 -20.03 19.27
N GLY A 143 -8.19 -18.90 19.60
CA GLY A 143 -7.91 -18.08 20.81
C GLY A 143 -7.67 -16.62 20.44
N ASN A 144 -7.09 -15.78 21.31
CA ASN A 144 -6.79 -14.34 21.08
C ASN A 144 -5.40 -14.15 20.43
N CYS A 145 -5.33 -13.52 19.26
CA CYS A 145 -4.12 -13.49 18.41
C CYS A 145 -3.10 -12.45 18.84
N ALA A 146 -3.48 -11.58 19.78
CA ALA A 146 -2.63 -10.53 20.30
C ALA A 146 -1.87 -10.96 21.56
N GLN A 147 -2.06 -12.19 22.04
CA GLN A 147 -1.64 -12.59 23.39
C GLN A 147 -1.05 -14.00 23.39
N PHE A 148 0.23 -14.13 23.75
CA PHE A 148 0.77 -15.43 24.14
C PHE A 148 0.32 -15.76 25.57
N GLY A 149 -0.17 -16.98 25.76
CA GLY A 149 -0.38 -17.58 27.08
C GLY A 149 0.95 -17.95 27.75
N LEU A 150 0.89 -18.55 28.95
CA LEU A 150 2.08 -19.08 29.64
C LEU A 150 2.38 -20.51 29.16
N ASN A 151 3.66 -20.85 29.04
CA ASN A 151 4.13 -22.20 28.70
C ASN A 151 3.53 -22.76 27.40
N GLU A 152 3.24 -21.91 26.42
CA GLU A 152 2.77 -22.34 25.10
C GLU A 152 3.84 -22.14 24.03
N THR A 153 3.86 -23.03 23.05
CA THR A 153 4.76 -22.96 21.89
C THR A 153 3.98 -22.50 20.68
N ARG A 154 4.32 -21.34 20.12
CA ARG A 154 3.71 -20.81 18.89
C ARG A 154 4.74 -20.10 18.03
N ASN A 155 4.40 -19.91 16.76
CA ASN A 155 5.18 -19.03 15.89
C ASN A 155 4.83 -17.56 16.15
N LEU A 156 5.85 -16.74 16.20
CA LEU A 156 5.83 -15.29 16.27
C LEU A 156 6.35 -14.74 14.94
N ILE A 157 5.55 -13.91 14.27
CA ILE A 157 5.98 -13.22 13.04
C ILE A 157 6.57 -11.86 13.42
N ILE A 158 7.80 -11.64 12.98
CA ILE A 158 8.56 -10.41 13.22
C ILE A 158 8.82 -9.75 11.86
N GLN A 159 8.24 -8.58 11.66
CA GLN A 159 8.51 -7.73 10.50
C GLN A 159 9.68 -6.79 10.81
N GLY A 160 10.37 -6.34 9.79
CA GLY A 160 11.46 -5.38 9.94
C GLY A 160 12.12 -5.09 8.60
N ALA A 161 13.39 -4.77 8.63
CA ALA A 161 14.20 -4.57 7.43
C ALA A 161 15.61 -5.14 7.67
N TYR A 162 16.28 -5.53 6.59
CA TYR A 162 17.66 -6.01 6.58
C TYR A 162 17.89 -7.33 7.33
N PHE A 163 16.88 -8.20 7.37
CA PHE A 163 17.10 -9.58 7.80
C PHE A 163 17.93 -10.34 6.75
N ASP A 164 18.84 -11.17 7.23
CA ASP A 164 19.77 -11.98 6.44
C ASP A 164 19.85 -13.41 6.99
N GLY A 165 20.57 -14.30 6.31
CA GLY A 165 20.69 -15.70 6.72
C GLY A 165 21.39 -15.92 8.07
N ALA A 166 22.01 -14.88 8.65
CA ALA A 166 22.65 -14.92 9.97
C ALA A 166 21.77 -14.32 11.07
N SER A 167 20.58 -13.82 10.72
CA SER A 167 19.71 -13.13 11.67
C SER A 167 19.18 -14.06 12.76
N THR A 168 19.27 -13.61 14.02
CA THR A 168 18.83 -14.33 15.21
C THR A 168 17.81 -13.50 15.98
N VAL A 169 16.95 -14.18 16.73
CA VAL A 169 15.90 -13.55 17.56
C VAL A 169 16.15 -13.94 19.03
N ALA A 170 16.08 -12.95 19.92
CA ALA A 170 16.13 -13.15 21.35
C ALA A 170 14.94 -12.46 22.03
N ILE A 171 14.34 -13.16 23.00
CA ILE A 171 13.27 -12.62 23.86
C ILE A 171 13.59 -13.08 25.28
N THR A 172 14.08 -12.17 26.12
CA THR A 172 14.56 -12.54 27.46
C THR A 172 13.44 -13.18 28.28
N GLY A 173 13.75 -14.31 28.93
CA GLY A 173 12.76 -15.08 29.71
C GLY A 173 11.85 -16.00 28.88
N GLN A 174 12.04 -16.05 27.57
CA GLN A 174 11.33 -16.96 26.65
C GLN A 174 12.32 -17.89 25.95
N THR A 175 11.85 -19.01 25.43
CA THR A 175 12.68 -19.91 24.62
C THR A 175 12.36 -19.73 23.14
N VAL A 176 13.34 -19.27 22.35
CA VAL A 176 13.24 -19.24 20.88
C VAL A 176 13.76 -20.58 20.35
N ASN A 177 12.86 -21.47 19.94
CA ASN A 177 13.17 -22.83 19.48
C ASN A 177 13.76 -22.84 18.07
N SER A 178 13.29 -21.95 17.19
CA SER A 178 13.80 -21.81 15.83
C SER A 178 13.55 -20.42 15.27
N VAL A 179 14.34 -20.02 14.28
CA VAL A 179 14.22 -18.76 13.54
C VAL A 179 14.29 -19.08 12.05
N VAL A 180 13.23 -18.73 11.31
CA VAL A 180 13.15 -18.86 9.86
C VAL A 180 13.11 -17.48 9.24
N ILE A 181 14.05 -17.20 8.33
CA ILE A 181 14.11 -15.93 7.60
C ILE A 181 13.27 -16.07 6.33
N ASN A 182 12.09 -15.47 6.31
CA ASN A 182 11.17 -15.58 5.17
C ASN A 182 11.57 -14.62 4.04
N SER A 183 12.08 -13.44 4.40
CA SER A 183 12.57 -12.41 3.48
C SER A 183 13.50 -11.44 4.22
N SER A 184 14.05 -10.46 3.51
CA SER A 184 14.79 -9.35 4.14
C SER A 184 13.94 -8.46 5.05
N THR A 185 12.62 -8.69 5.11
CA THR A 185 11.67 -7.91 5.90
C THR A 185 10.78 -8.72 6.82
N GLN A 186 10.91 -10.06 6.83
CA GLN A 186 10.11 -10.94 7.69
C GLN A 186 10.89 -12.14 8.23
N ILE A 187 10.68 -12.42 9.53
CA ILE A 187 11.13 -13.61 10.25
C ILE A 187 9.91 -14.33 10.86
N THR A 188 9.92 -15.65 10.84
CA THR A 188 9.07 -16.50 11.69
C THR A 188 9.92 -17.14 12.77
N ALA A 189 9.69 -16.78 14.04
CA ALA A 189 10.36 -17.39 15.18
C ALA A 189 9.41 -18.36 15.89
N ASN A 190 9.81 -19.61 16.12
CA ASN A 190 9.05 -20.51 17.00
C ASN A 190 9.44 -20.24 18.45
N VAL A 191 8.50 -19.82 19.28
CA VAL A 191 8.75 -19.38 20.66
C VAL A 191 7.91 -20.20 21.62
N THR A 192 8.56 -20.76 22.65
CA THR A 192 7.90 -21.26 23.86
C THR A 192 7.91 -20.15 24.91
N SER A 193 6.72 -19.72 25.31
CA SER A 193 6.55 -18.69 26.34
C SER A 193 6.90 -19.21 27.74
N GLY A 194 7.38 -18.33 28.60
CA GLY A 194 7.71 -18.60 29.99
C GLY A 194 6.48 -18.74 30.88
N ASN A 195 6.73 -18.81 32.20
CA ASN A 195 5.73 -19.12 33.22
C ASN A 195 5.20 -17.88 33.97
N SER A 196 5.55 -16.68 33.54
CA SER A 196 5.17 -15.43 34.19
C SER A 196 4.57 -14.46 33.17
N TYR A 197 3.53 -13.74 33.55
CA TYR A 197 2.98 -12.67 32.71
C TYR A 197 3.88 -11.44 32.75
N GLY A 198 3.88 -10.68 31.66
CA GLY A 198 4.71 -9.48 31.53
C GLY A 198 4.90 -9.03 30.10
N THR A 199 5.59 -7.92 29.96
CA THR A 199 6.09 -7.41 28.69
C THR A 199 7.57 -7.72 28.58
N TYR A 200 7.97 -8.25 27.43
CA TYR A 200 9.33 -8.65 27.12
C TYR A 200 9.79 -7.97 25.85
N ASP A 201 11.07 -7.63 25.83
CA ASP A 201 11.71 -7.01 24.68
C ASP A 201 12.06 -8.07 23.63
N ILE A 202 11.93 -7.71 22.36
CA ILE A 202 12.36 -8.57 21.26
C ILE A 202 13.56 -7.94 20.61
N SER A 203 14.69 -8.63 20.63
CA SER A 203 15.91 -8.21 19.95
C SER A 203 16.13 -9.07 18.70
N VAL A 204 16.42 -8.42 17.57
CA VAL A 204 16.88 -9.09 16.36
C VAL A 204 18.30 -8.65 16.03
N THR A 205 19.20 -9.63 15.95
CA THR A 205 20.62 -9.40 15.66
C THR A 205 20.97 -10.01 14.31
N ASN A 206 21.53 -9.22 13.40
CA ASN A 206 22.11 -9.69 12.14
C ASN A 206 23.63 -9.46 12.14
N ASN A 207 24.28 -9.62 10.99
CA ASN A 207 25.74 -9.47 10.89
C ASN A 207 26.25 -8.03 11.04
N ILE A 208 25.34 -7.04 11.09
CA ILE A 208 25.66 -5.62 11.13
C ILE A 208 25.38 -5.04 12.52
N GLY A 209 24.40 -5.58 13.24
CA GLY A 209 24.09 -5.14 14.59
C GLY A 209 22.82 -5.75 15.15
N SER A 210 22.47 -5.28 16.34
CA SER A 210 21.24 -5.66 17.04
C SER A 210 20.33 -4.45 17.20
N SER A 211 19.03 -4.69 17.14
CA SER A 211 18.05 -3.69 17.53
C SER A 211 16.85 -4.37 18.19
N THR A 212 16.22 -3.62 19.08
CA THR A 212 15.28 -4.14 20.07
C THR A 212 13.96 -3.38 20.01
N LEU A 213 12.85 -4.11 19.91
CA LEU A 213 11.51 -3.59 20.17
C LEU A 213 11.20 -3.77 21.64
N ILE A 214 11.23 -2.66 22.38
CA ILE A 214 10.89 -2.63 23.81
C ILE A 214 9.41 -3.01 24.00
N GLY A 215 9.14 -3.98 24.87
CA GLY A 215 7.80 -4.50 25.16
C GLY A 215 7.10 -5.16 23.96
N GLY A 216 7.87 -5.59 22.95
CA GLY A 216 7.35 -6.17 21.72
C GLY A 216 6.67 -7.53 21.87
N PHE A 217 6.99 -8.28 22.93
CA PHE A 217 6.40 -9.58 23.24
C PHE A 217 5.62 -9.50 24.54
N LYS A 218 4.30 -9.73 24.50
CA LYS A 218 3.44 -9.62 25.68
C LYS A 218 2.87 -10.97 26.06
N LEU A 219 3.21 -11.42 27.26
CA LEU A 219 2.53 -12.52 27.93
C LEU A 219 1.47 -11.94 28.86
N GLN A 220 0.23 -12.28 28.59
CA GLN A 220 -0.89 -11.91 29.44
C GLN A 220 -1.88 -13.06 29.44
N ALA A 221 -2.78 -13.07 30.43
CA ALA A 221 -3.84 -14.07 30.43
C ALA A 221 -4.62 -13.92 29.12
N SER A 222 -4.57 -14.94 28.26
CA SER A 222 -5.50 -15.04 27.15
C SER A 222 -6.90 -15.02 27.74
N THR A 223 -7.79 -14.23 27.17
CA THR A 223 -9.22 -14.36 27.47
C THR A 223 -9.64 -15.80 27.19
N SER A 224 -9.89 -16.58 28.23
CA SER A 224 -10.37 -17.95 28.08
C SER A 224 -11.71 -17.89 27.36
N LEU A 225 -11.80 -18.60 26.24
CA LEU A 225 -13.08 -18.76 25.56
C LEU A 225 -14.01 -19.56 26.46
N THR A 226 -15.26 -19.14 26.51
CA THR A 226 -16.29 -19.85 27.27
C THR A 226 -17.22 -20.59 26.33
N THR A 227 -17.40 -21.89 26.54
CA THR A 227 -18.38 -22.69 25.80
C THR A 227 -19.70 -22.69 26.54
N SER A 228 -20.76 -22.23 25.88
CA SER A 228 -22.12 -22.21 26.42
C SER A 228 -23.07 -22.94 25.47
N GLY A 229 -23.94 -23.79 26.04
CA GLY A 229 -25.13 -24.25 25.32
C GLY A 229 -26.12 -23.11 25.14
N ILE A 230 -26.98 -23.19 24.13
CA ILE A 230 -28.03 -22.18 23.93
C ILE A 230 -29.21 -22.50 24.85
N ALA A 231 -29.57 -21.58 25.75
CA ALA A 231 -30.76 -21.79 26.57
C ALA A 231 -32.04 -21.64 25.74
N ILE A 232 -33.15 -22.25 26.18
CA ILE A 232 -34.45 -22.10 25.52
C ILE A 232 -34.85 -20.61 25.43
N SER A 233 -34.55 -19.83 26.47
CA SER A 233 -34.81 -18.38 26.51
C SER A 233 -33.96 -17.56 25.53
N ASP A 234 -32.82 -18.10 25.12
CA ASP A 234 -31.84 -17.41 24.27
C ASP A 234 -32.09 -17.69 22.78
N MET A 235 -32.88 -18.72 22.47
CA MET A 235 -33.21 -19.11 21.11
C MET A 235 -34.50 -18.42 20.64
N ILE A 236 -34.39 -17.62 19.58
CA ILE A 236 -35.52 -16.97 18.94
C ILE A 236 -35.93 -17.78 17.71
N MET A 237 -37.22 -18.08 17.62
CA MET A 237 -37.78 -18.93 16.57
C MET A 237 -38.61 -18.11 15.59
N THR A 238 -38.38 -18.32 14.30
CA THR A 238 -39.20 -17.76 13.21
C THR A 238 -39.69 -18.89 12.31
N GLY A 239 -40.96 -18.86 11.92
CA GLY A 239 -41.58 -19.89 11.08
C GLY A 239 -41.86 -21.18 11.86
N SER A 240 -42.03 -22.29 11.13
CA SER A 240 -42.38 -23.60 11.69
C SER A 240 -41.17 -24.32 12.29
N MET A 241 -40.67 -23.81 13.41
CA MET A 241 -39.53 -24.36 14.14
C MET A 241 -39.81 -24.49 15.64
N THR A 242 -39.12 -25.43 16.28
CA THR A 242 -39.12 -25.64 17.74
C THR A 242 -37.71 -25.81 18.25
N TYR A 243 -37.47 -25.38 19.49
CA TYR A 243 -36.26 -25.67 20.25
C TYR A 243 -36.62 -26.04 21.69
N ASP A 244 -36.10 -27.17 22.17
CA ASP A 244 -36.39 -27.71 23.51
C ASP A 244 -35.17 -27.66 24.46
N GLY A 245 -34.11 -26.96 24.07
CA GLY A 245 -32.84 -26.91 24.79
C GLY A 245 -31.82 -27.95 24.32
N MET A 246 -32.26 -28.96 23.57
CA MET A 246 -31.37 -29.99 22.99
C MET A 246 -31.47 -30.04 21.47
N TYR A 247 -32.69 -30.00 20.92
CA TYR A 247 -32.98 -30.19 19.50
C TYR A 247 -33.58 -28.93 18.88
N LEU A 248 -32.94 -28.41 17.84
CA LEU A 248 -33.51 -27.39 16.96
C LEU A 248 -34.13 -28.09 15.75
N LYS A 249 -35.46 -28.05 15.62
CA LYS A 249 -36.21 -28.86 14.65
C LYS A 249 -37.22 -28.05 13.85
N LYS A 250 -37.34 -28.35 12.55
CA LYS A 250 -38.44 -27.86 11.70
C LYS A 250 -39.66 -28.76 11.83
N THR A 251 -40.82 -28.15 12.11
CA THR A 251 -42.06 -28.89 12.44
C THR A 251 -43.05 -28.99 11.29
N ALA A 252 -43.04 -28.06 10.33
CA ALA A 252 -43.99 -28.06 9.21
C ALA A 252 -43.50 -27.25 8.01
N THR A 253 -44.13 -27.48 6.86
CA THR A 253 -43.97 -26.73 5.59
C THR A 253 -42.56 -26.72 5.02
N ALA A 254 -42.35 -27.42 3.89
CA ALA A 254 -41.06 -27.35 3.20
C ALA A 254 -40.77 -25.94 2.67
N GLY A 255 -39.54 -25.47 2.86
CA GLY A 255 -39.10 -24.16 2.39
C GLY A 255 -38.04 -23.52 3.28
N TRP A 256 -37.18 -22.69 2.70
CA TRP A 256 -36.17 -21.89 3.42
C TRP A 256 -36.81 -20.67 4.09
N ASN A 257 -37.71 -20.94 5.03
CA ASN A 257 -38.61 -19.96 5.61
C ASN A 257 -38.73 -20.08 7.13
N ALA A 258 -37.82 -20.82 7.76
CA ALA A 258 -37.87 -21.03 9.19
C ALA A 258 -36.46 -21.15 9.78
N GLN A 259 -36.24 -20.50 10.92
CA GLN A 259 -34.96 -20.42 11.60
C GLN A 259 -35.11 -20.50 13.12
N GLY A 260 -34.09 -21.02 13.77
CA GLY A 260 -33.75 -20.69 15.15
C GLY A 260 -32.44 -19.91 15.16
N TYR A 261 -32.40 -18.79 15.86
CA TYR A 261 -31.20 -17.95 15.98
C TYR A 261 -31.03 -17.43 17.39
N SER A 262 -29.82 -17.01 17.75
CA SER A 262 -29.55 -16.46 19.09
C SER A 262 -28.57 -15.31 19.04
N GLN A 263 -28.87 -14.24 19.77
CA GLN A 263 -27.98 -13.10 19.97
C GLN A 263 -27.32 -13.07 21.36
N ALA A 264 -27.55 -14.09 22.19
CA ALA A 264 -27.04 -14.15 23.56
C ALA A 264 -25.52 -14.28 23.60
N TYR A 265 -24.93 -14.98 22.63
CA TYR A 265 -23.50 -15.26 22.55
C TYR A 265 -22.96 -14.86 21.18
N SER A 266 -21.78 -14.24 21.15
CA SER A 266 -21.19 -13.71 19.92
C SER A 266 -19.69 -13.90 19.88
N ILE A 267 -19.17 -14.39 18.75
CA ILE A 267 -17.73 -14.35 18.48
C ILE A 267 -17.35 -12.89 18.18
N LYS A 268 -16.38 -12.38 18.94
CA LYS A 268 -15.90 -10.99 18.86
C LYS A 268 -14.59 -10.89 18.06
N PRO A 269 -14.26 -9.70 17.50
CA PRO A 269 -13.00 -9.51 16.80
C PRO A 269 -11.80 -9.78 17.74
N ASN A 270 -10.72 -10.33 17.18
CA ASN A 270 -9.44 -10.62 17.85
C ASN A 270 -9.48 -11.64 18.99
N VAL A 271 -10.63 -12.24 19.32
CA VAL A 271 -10.76 -13.25 20.38
C VAL A 271 -10.91 -14.67 19.83
N GLY A 272 -11.50 -14.80 18.64
CA GLY A 272 -11.84 -16.09 18.06
C GLY A 272 -13.01 -16.77 18.79
N GLY A 273 -13.39 -17.95 18.33
CA GLY A 273 -14.53 -18.70 18.85
C GLY A 273 -15.06 -19.69 17.83
N HIS A 274 -16.11 -20.42 18.18
CA HIS A 274 -16.71 -21.37 17.26
C HIS A 274 -18.16 -21.70 17.60
N LEU A 275 -18.90 -22.13 16.58
CA LEU A 275 -20.23 -22.73 16.69
C LEU A 275 -20.11 -24.24 16.46
N ASP A 276 -20.58 -25.05 17.40
CA ASP A 276 -20.70 -26.51 17.25
C ASP A 276 -22.15 -26.96 17.25
N TRP A 277 -22.41 -28.06 16.54
CA TRP A 277 -23.64 -28.83 16.63
C TRP A 277 -23.39 -30.29 16.21
N THR A 278 -24.39 -31.13 16.43
CA THR A 278 -24.43 -32.53 15.97
C THR A 278 -25.48 -32.68 14.88
N ALA A 279 -25.12 -33.38 13.80
CA ALA A 279 -26.08 -33.77 12.76
C ALA A 279 -26.99 -34.89 13.28
N ASP A 280 -28.30 -34.67 13.36
CA ASP A 280 -29.22 -35.73 13.83
C ASP A 280 -29.60 -36.74 12.73
N GLN A 281 -29.39 -36.34 11.47
CA GLN A 281 -29.78 -37.09 10.27
C GLN A 281 -28.97 -36.61 9.08
N SER A 282 -28.96 -37.39 8.00
CA SER A 282 -28.20 -37.08 6.77
C SER A 282 -29.05 -36.98 5.50
N ASN A 283 -30.38 -36.94 5.66
CA ASN A 283 -31.34 -37.02 4.56
C ASN A 283 -32.31 -35.82 4.48
N LYS A 284 -31.97 -34.69 5.12
CA LYS A 284 -32.78 -33.46 5.11
C LYS A 284 -31.99 -32.28 4.59
N TYR A 285 -32.71 -31.25 4.14
CA TYR A 285 -32.16 -29.95 3.77
C TYR A 285 -32.24 -28.99 4.94
N LEU A 286 -31.09 -28.61 5.51
CA LEU A 286 -31.00 -27.59 6.55
C LEU A 286 -29.65 -26.89 6.52
N MET A 287 -29.61 -25.64 6.95
CA MET A 287 -28.40 -24.85 7.11
C MET A 287 -28.32 -24.31 8.52
N ILE A 288 -27.14 -24.36 9.09
CA ILE A 288 -26.80 -23.74 10.36
C ILE A 288 -25.47 -23.04 10.19
N GLY A 289 -25.32 -21.90 10.85
CA GLY A 289 -24.20 -21.03 10.57
C GLY A 289 -24.05 -19.86 11.52
N LEU A 290 -23.16 -18.98 11.12
CA LEU A 290 -22.87 -17.72 11.77
C LEU A 290 -23.38 -16.57 10.91
N SER A 291 -23.97 -15.56 11.55
CA SER A 291 -24.40 -14.32 10.90
C SER A 291 -24.13 -13.11 11.79
N THR A 292 -23.79 -11.98 11.16
CA THR A 292 -23.74 -10.65 11.77
C THR A 292 -25.12 -10.05 12.01
N SER A 293 -26.15 -10.55 11.33
CA SER A 293 -27.51 -10.01 11.40
C SER A 293 -28.57 -11.10 11.41
N PRO A 294 -28.57 -11.99 12.43
CA PRO A 294 -29.40 -13.20 12.44
C PRO A 294 -30.92 -12.91 12.45
N GLN A 295 -31.34 -11.71 12.84
CA GLN A 295 -32.76 -11.32 12.81
C GLN A 295 -33.29 -10.93 11.42
N SER A 296 -32.42 -10.79 10.40
CA SER A 296 -32.77 -10.11 9.15
C SER A 296 -33.88 -10.82 8.36
N ASN A 297 -33.82 -12.15 8.25
CA ASN A 297 -34.87 -12.98 7.64
C ASN A 297 -34.56 -14.47 7.86
N ALA A 298 -35.57 -15.33 7.71
CA ALA A 298 -35.47 -16.79 7.88
C ALA A 298 -34.82 -17.58 6.73
N SER A 299 -34.24 -16.89 5.73
CA SER A 299 -33.63 -17.51 4.55
C SER A 299 -32.13 -17.62 4.69
N TYR A 300 -31.57 -18.69 4.12
CA TYR A 300 -30.12 -18.93 4.09
C TYR A 300 -29.30 -17.83 3.39
N THR A 301 -29.96 -16.91 2.68
CA THR A 301 -29.31 -15.84 1.91
C THR A 301 -28.56 -14.83 2.79
N THR A 302 -28.89 -14.75 4.08
CA THR A 302 -28.21 -13.86 5.06
C THR A 302 -27.32 -14.57 6.06
N LEU A 303 -27.07 -15.86 5.85
CA LEU A 303 -26.05 -16.57 6.61
C LEU A 303 -24.67 -16.20 6.06
N ASP A 304 -23.83 -15.58 6.90
CA ASP A 304 -22.50 -15.12 6.50
C ASP A 304 -21.57 -16.32 6.22
N TYR A 305 -21.63 -17.31 7.12
CA TYR A 305 -20.89 -18.58 7.04
C TYR A 305 -21.83 -19.72 7.45
N ALA A 306 -22.11 -20.67 6.56
CA ALA A 306 -23.04 -21.77 6.85
C ALA A 306 -22.57 -23.10 6.28
N MET A 307 -22.85 -24.17 7.04
CA MET A 307 -22.86 -25.52 6.51
C MET A 307 -24.27 -25.89 6.07
N TYR A 308 -24.39 -26.22 4.79
CA TYR A 308 -25.58 -26.78 4.21
C TYR A 308 -25.52 -28.31 4.23
N MET A 309 -26.31 -28.90 5.11
CA MET A 309 -26.58 -30.33 5.16
C MET A 309 -27.61 -30.68 4.09
N VAL A 310 -27.17 -31.46 3.10
CA VAL A 310 -27.96 -31.81 1.92
C VAL A 310 -28.56 -33.21 2.10
N SER A 311 -29.72 -33.47 1.51
CA SER A 311 -30.47 -34.72 1.66
C SER A 311 -29.79 -35.97 1.08
N ASN A 312 -28.71 -35.81 0.32
CA ASN A 312 -27.90 -36.89 -0.24
C ASN A 312 -26.66 -37.19 0.60
N SER A 313 -26.69 -36.94 1.92
CA SER A 313 -25.58 -37.16 2.85
C SER A 313 -24.29 -36.40 2.51
N ASN A 314 -24.39 -35.24 1.84
CA ASN A 314 -23.26 -34.35 1.58
C ASN A 314 -23.39 -32.99 2.29
N ILE A 315 -22.25 -32.41 2.67
CA ILE A 315 -22.11 -31.05 3.18
C ILE A 315 -21.67 -30.15 2.02
N GLN A 316 -22.38 -29.05 1.84
CA GLN A 316 -21.96 -27.92 1.02
C GLN A 316 -21.69 -26.71 1.92
N ILE A 317 -20.71 -25.89 1.57
CA ILE A 317 -20.49 -24.61 2.26
C ILE A 317 -21.24 -23.49 1.55
N ARG A 318 -21.88 -22.61 2.32
CA ARG A 318 -22.61 -21.43 1.86
C ARG A 318 -22.07 -20.21 2.59
N GLU A 319 -21.70 -19.18 1.84
CA GLU A 319 -21.25 -17.90 2.40
C GLU A 319 -22.02 -16.77 1.75
N ASN A 320 -22.76 -16.00 2.54
CA ASN A 320 -23.70 -14.97 2.05
C ASN A 320 -24.66 -15.55 0.98
N GLY A 321 -25.18 -16.75 1.23
CA GLY A 321 -26.05 -17.51 0.31
C GLY A 321 -25.34 -18.15 -0.90
N ALA A 322 -24.10 -17.77 -1.22
CA ALA A 322 -23.37 -18.30 -2.37
C ALA A 322 -22.71 -19.66 -2.05
N SER A 323 -22.86 -20.64 -2.95
CA SER A 323 -22.25 -21.97 -2.81
C SER A 323 -20.73 -21.91 -2.99
N GLN A 324 -19.99 -22.49 -2.04
CA GLN A 324 -18.54 -22.72 -2.16
C GLN A 324 -18.20 -24.17 -2.57
N GLY A 325 -19.21 -24.99 -2.87
CA GLY A 325 -19.05 -26.36 -3.33
C GLY A 325 -19.33 -27.43 -2.27
N TYR A 326 -19.36 -28.69 -2.71
CA TYR A 326 -19.47 -29.86 -1.85
C TYR A 326 -18.11 -30.22 -1.27
N VAL A 327 -18.03 -30.40 0.04
CA VAL A 327 -16.74 -30.48 0.75
C VAL A 327 -16.55 -31.80 1.51
N SER A 328 -17.63 -32.46 1.91
CA SER A 328 -17.55 -33.73 2.65
C SER A 328 -18.87 -34.49 2.62
N GLY A 329 -18.81 -35.81 2.72
CA GLY A 329 -19.98 -36.60 3.15
C GLY A 329 -20.22 -36.46 4.65
N TYR A 330 -21.43 -36.77 5.14
CA TYR A 330 -21.74 -36.78 6.58
C TYR A 330 -22.81 -37.81 6.92
N THR A 331 -22.86 -38.20 8.20
CA THR A 331 -23.82 -39.14 8.77
C THR A 331 -24.39 -38.60 10.08
N ALA A 332 -25.51 -39.17 10.54
CA ALA A 332 -26.06 -38.84 11.84
C ALA A 332 -25.04 -39.13 12.96
N GLY A 333 -24.90 -38.21 13.91
CA GLY A 333 -23.93 -38.26 15.00
C GLY A 333 -22.61 -37.54 14.71
N ASP A 334 -22.34 -37.12 13.47
CA ASP A 334 -21.15 -36.31 13.17
C ASP A 334 -21.22 -34.96 13.91
N LYS A 335 -20.07 -34.58 14.51
CA LYS A 335 -19.88 -33.27 15.14
C LYS A 335 -19.41 -32.28 14.09
N LEU A 336 -20.11 -31.18 13.94
CA LEU A 336 -19.84 -30.16 12.94
C LEU A 336 -19.52 -28.84 13.63
N ARG A 337 -18.53 -28.11 13.08
CA ARG A 337 -18.05 -26.85 13.65
C ARG A 337 -17.78 -25.81 12.58
N ILE A 338 -18.24 -24.59 12.80
CA ILE A 338 -17.69 -23.39 12.13
C ILE A 338 -16.79 -22.69 13.13
N ASN A 339 -15.50 -22.69 12.83
CA ASN A 339 -14.46 -22.11 13.67
C ASN A 339 -14.00 -20.78 13.08
N VAL A 340 -13.85 -19.78 13.95
CA VAL A 340 -13.28 -18.48 13.61
C VAL A 340 -12.08 -18.26 14.53
N ASP A 341 -10.88 -18.23 13.98
CA ASP A 341 -9.72 -17.85 14.79
C ASP A 341 -9.71 -16.34 15.06
N CYS A 342 -8.82 -15.90 15.94
CA CYS A 342 -8.66 -14.48 16.25
C CYS A 342 -8.17 -13.61 15.11
N LEU A 343 -7.53 -14.17 14.08
CA LEU A 343 -7.18 -13.41 12.86
C LEU A 343 -8.40 -13.29 11.94
N GLY A 344 -9.55 -13.85 12.32
CA GLY A 344 -10.75 -13.94 11.53
C GLY A 344 -10.68 -14.93 10.39
N ASN A 345 -9.74 -15.89 10.40
CA ASN A 345 -9.82 -17.02 9.46
C ASN A 345 -11.00 -17.91 9.86
N VAL A 346 -11.82 -18.27 8.86
CA VAL A 346 -12.97 -19.14 9.07
C VAL A 346 -12.67 -20.53 8.51
N THR A 347 -12.81 -21.56 9.34
CA THR A 347 -12.65 -22.96 8.96
C THR A 347 -13.88 -23.77 9.35
N TYR A 348 -14.16 -24.80 8.56
CA TYR A 348 -15.31 -25.69 8.73
C TYR A 348 -14.77 -27.07 9.03
N LEU A 349 -15.24 -27.69 10.11
CA LEU A 349 -14.73 -28.96 10.60
C LEU A 349 -15.84 -29.99 10.75
N LYS A 350 -15.46 -31.25 10.52
CA LYS A 350 -16.25 -32.44 10.84
C LYS A 350 -15.41 -33.37 11.69
N ASN A 351 -15.89 -33.72 12.88
CA ASN A 351 -15.18 -34.57 13.84
C ASN A 351 -13.74 -34.08 14.06
N ASP A 352 -13.59 -32.77 14.33
CA ASP A 352 -12.33 -32.07 14.56
C ASP A 352 -11.34 -32.03 13.36
N ILE A 353 -11.75 -32.50 12.19
CA ILE A 353 -10.97 -32.43 10.95
C ILE A 353 -11.48 -31.29 10.07
N VAL A 354 -10.59 -30.40 9.64
CA VAL A 354 -10.91 -29.33 8.69
C VAL A 354 -11.31 -29.93 7.35
N ILE A 355 -12.53 -29.63 6.92
CA ILE A 355 -13.08 -30.05 5.61
C ILE A 355 -13.13 -28.90 4.61
N PHE A 356 -13.05 -27.65 5.07
CA PHE A 356 -13.00 -26.46 4.22
C PHE A 356 -12.43 -25.25 4.97
N SER A 357 -11.71 -24.39 4.25
CA SER A 357 -11.20 -23.10 4.75
C SER A 357 -11.72 -21.97 3.86
N SER A 358 -12.32 -20.94 4.47
CA SER A 358 -12.81 -19.78 3.74
C SER A 358 -11.64 -18.96 3.18
N SER A 359 -11.83 -18.39 1.99
CA SER A 359 -10.94 -17.35 1.45
C SER A 359 -11.27 -15.95 1.99
N LYS A 360 -12.39 -15.80 2.71
CA LYS A 360 -12.85 -14.55 3.30
C LYS A 360 -12.57 -14.53 4.80
N LYS A 361 -12.20 -13.35 5.29
CA LYS A 361 -12.10 -13.06 6.71
C LYS A 361 -13.49 -12.83 7.33
N ALA A 362 -13.61 -13.16 8.61
CA ALA A 362 -14.80 -12.91 9.42
C ALA A 362 -15.14 -11.41 9.53
N ASN A 363 -16.41 -11.08 9.28
CA ASN A 363 -17.02 -9.84 9.75
C ASN A 363 -17.68 -10.10 11.10
N TYR A 364 -17.64 -9.13 12.01
CA TYR A 364 -18.04 -9.31 13.41
C TYR A 364 -19.11 -8.30 13.83
N PRO A 365 -19.82 -8.53 14.96
CA PRO A 365 -19.87 -9.77 15.76
C PRO A 365 -20.60 -10.90 15.04
N LEU A 366 -20.22 -12.16 15.27
CA LEU A 366 -20.88 -13.33 14.67
C LEU A 366 -21.73 -14.07 15.70
N TYR A 367 -23.00 -14.31 15.34
CA TYR A 367 -24.02 -14.95 16.16
C TYR A 367 -24.49 -16.25 15.52
N LEU A 368 -25.06 -17.16 16.32
CA LEU A 368 -25.75 -18.35 15.82
C LEU A 368 -26.96 -17.94 14.96
N ASP A 369 -27.04 -18.51 13.76
CA ASP A 369 -28.19 -18.39 12.87
C ASP A 369 -28.44 -19.71 12.12
N SER A 370 -29.62 -19.87 11.54
CA SER A 370 -29.98 -21.06 10.77
C SER A 370 -31.05 -20.78 9.72
N SER A 371 -31.24 -21.72 8.80
CA SER A 371 -32.40 -21.75 7.92
C SER A 371 -32.70 -23.20 7.59
N PHE A 372 -33.90 -23.68 7.89
CA PHE A 372 -34.26 -25.08 7.73
C PHE A 372 -35.32 -25.22 6.65
N HIS A 373 -35.10 -26.16 5.72
CA HIS A 373 -36.04 -26.43 4.63
C HIS A 373 -36.85 -27.70 4.83
N GLY A 374 -36.20 -28.82 5.10
CA GLY A 374 -36.87 -30.12 5.21
C GLY A 374 -37.67 -30.23 6.51
N VAL A 375 -38.96 -30.61 6.41
CA VAL A 375 -39.76 -30.99 7.58
C VAL A 375 -39.07 -32.16 8.29
N ASP A 376 -39.06 -32.09 9.62
CA ASP A 376 -38.31 -32.95 10.52
C ASP A 376 -36.78 -32.81 10.47
N GLY A 377 -36.25 -31.89 9.66
CA GLY A 377 -34.86 -31.45 9.75
C GLY A 377 -34.54 -30.98 11.15
N SER A 378 -33.49 -31.54 11.75
CA SER A 378 -33.08 -31.28 13.13
C SER A 378 -31.56 -31.36 13.28
N VAL A 379 -31.05 -30.59 14.24
CA VAL A 379 -29.70 -30.68 14.78
C VAL A 379 -29.78 -30.63 16.30
N SER A 380 -28.77 -31.16 16.97
CA SER A 380 -28.68 -31.17 18.42
C SER A 380 -27.36 -30.65 18.96
N ASN A 381 -27.28 -30.49 20.28
CA ASN A 381 -26.06 -30.12 21.00
C ASN A 381 -25.41 -28.82 20.47
N ILE A 382 -26.24 -27.80 20.22
CA ILE A 382 -25.76 -26.51 19.73
C ILE A 382 -25.02 -25.78 20.86
N THR A 383 -23.77 -25.41 20.61
CA THR A 383 -22.97 -24.63 21.56
C THR A 383 -22.22 -23.50 20.87
N MET A 384 -22.03 -22.39 21.58
CA MET A 384 -21.19 -21.28 21.17
C MET A 384 -20.00 -21.16 22.11
N THR A 385 -18.81 -21.08 21.53
CA THR A 385 -17.56 -20.75 22.23
C THR A 385 -17.12 -19.34 21.81
N TYR A 386 -16.92 -18.44 22.77
CA TYR A 386 -16.71 -17.00 22.52
C TYR A 386 -15.91 -16.29 23.60
#